data_AF-A0A4R2IK66-F1
#
_entry.id   AF-A0A4R2IK66-F1
#
_cell.length_a   1.000
_cell.length_b   1.000
_cell.length_c   1.000
_cell.angle_alpha   90.00
_cell.angle_beta   90.00
_cell.angle_gamma   90.00
#
_symmetry.space_group_name_H-M   'P 1'
#
loop_
_entity.id
_entity.type
_entity.pdbx_description
1 polymer ?
#
loop_
_entity_poly.entity_id
_entity_poly.type
_entity_poly.pdbx_seq_one_letter_code
_entity_poly.pdbx_strand_id
1 'polypeptide(L)'
;MLADLAVSWWVIAHGRIRQARYCHQCAPGNVFASVDCAHCGDGPLVVLKSPVEPAGAHMLLRTALTTSGWNTTPAGRWVCADCHAAG
;
A
#
# COMPACT_ATOMS: atom_id res chain seq x y z
N MET A 1 -20.69 -7.50 -12.76
CA MET A 1 -19.23 -7.72 -12.65
C MET A 1 -18.66 -6.58 -11.80
N LEU A 2 -18.68 -6.73 -10.47
CA LEU A 2 -18.31 -5.70 -9.47
C LEU A 2 -17.09 -6.12 -8.61
N ALA A 3 -16.51 -7.29 -8.88
CA ALA A 3 -15.50 -7.92 -8.04
C ALA A 3 -14.13 -7.20 -8.07
N ASP A 4 -13.87 -6.35 -9.07
CA ASP A 4 -12.56 -5.72 -9.30
C ASP A 4 -12.33 -4.42 -8.48
N LEU A 5 -13.34 -3.95 -7.73
CA LEU A 5 -13.27 -2.70 -6.95
C LEU A 5 -12.79 -2.86 -5.51
N ALA A 6 -12.44 -4.08 -5.08
CA ALA A 6 -12.03 -4.38 -3.71
C ALA A 6 -10.55 -4.07 -3.42
N VAL A 7 -9.73 -3.81 -4.45
CA VAL A 7 -8.31 -3.54 -4.26
C VAL A 7 -8.11 -2.12 -3.74
N SER A 8 -7.49 -2.00 -2.56
CA SER A 8 -7.11 -0.71 -2.00
C SER A 8 -5.81 -0.23 -2.61
N TRP A 9 -5.83 0.96 -3.23
CA TRP A 9 -4.65 1.54 -3.87
C TRP A 9 -4.08 2.68 -3.05
N TRP A 10 -2.76 2.75 -2.96
CA TRP A 10 -2.03 3.83 -2.31
C TRP A 10 -1.26 4.59 -3.37
N VAL A 11 -1.58 5.87 -3.53
CA VAL A 11 -1.03 6.71 -4.60
C VAL A 11 -0.04 7.68 -4.00
N ILE A 12 1.20 7.63 -4.46
CA ILE A 12 2.21 8.63 -4.12
C ILE A 12 2.32 9.64 -5.27
N ALA A 13 2.09 10.91 -4.95
CA ALA A 13 2.18 12.02 -5.89
C ALA A 13 2.62 13.29 -5.15
N HIS A 14 3.54 14.06 -5.73
CA HIS A 14 4.01 15.34 -5.18
C HIS A 14 4.42 15.25 -3.70
N GLY A 15 5.14 14.18 -3.31
CA GLY A 15 5.60 13.97 -1.93
C GLY A 15 4.49 13.67 -0.93
N ARG A 16 3.29 13.29 -1.38
CA ARG A 16 2.16 12.90 -0.53
C ARG A 16 1.66 11.53 -0.92
N ILE A 17 1.17 10.80 0.06
CA ILE A 17 0.51 9.50 -0.12
C ILE A 17 -0.97 9.63 0.23
N ARG A 18 -1.83 9.02 -0.59
CA ARG A 18 -3.27 8.98 -0.34
C ARG A 18 -3.85 7.64 -0.76
N GLN A 19 -4.89 7.21 -0.07
CA GLN A 19 -5.67 6.06 -0.48
C GLN A 19 -6.63 6.43 -1.61
N ALA A 20 -6.80 5.53 -2.56
CA ALA A 20 -7.74 5.65 -3.67
C ALA A 20 -8.26 4.26 -4.05
N ARG A 21 -9.35 4.23 -4.81
CA ARG A 21 -9.89 3.01 -5.41
C ARG A 21 -9.81 3.13 -6.92
N TYR A 22 -9.16 2.16 -7.54
CA TYR A 22 -9.07 2.03 -8.99
C TYR A 22 -9.42 0.60 -9.37
N CYS A 23 -10.00 0.43 -10.55
CA CYS A 23 -9.99 -0.88 -11.19
C CYS A 23 -8.53 -1.24 -11.57
N HIS A 24 -8.24 -2.53 -11.73
CA HIS A 24 -6.88 -2.98 -12.08
C HIS A 24 -6.35 -2.32 -13.37
N GLN A 25 -7.22 -2.06 -14.33
CA GLN A 25 -6.87 -1.39 -15.60
C GLN A 25 -6.85 0.14 -15.50
N CYS A 26 -7.39 0.72 -14.43
CA CYS A 26 -7.62 2.15 -14.26
C CYS A 26 -6.56 2.82 -13.39
N ALA A 27 -5.66 2.03 -12.78
CA ALA A 27 -4.68 2.54 -11.84
C ALA A 27 -3.76 3.57 -12.53
N PRO A 28 -3.68 4.81 -12.02
CA PRO A 28 -2.88 5.84 -12.65
C PRO A 28 -1.41 5.66 -12.28
N GLY A 29 -0.60 5.23 -13.24
CA GLY A 29 0.85 5.11 -13.11
C GLY A 29 1.33 3.67 -13.10
N ASN A 30 2.63 3.49 -12.85
CA ASN A 30 3.24 2.17 -12.74
C ASN A 30 3.12 1.65 -11.29
N VAL A 31 2.88 0.35 -11.15
CA VAL A 31 2.94 -0.32 -9.84
C VAL A 31 4.36 -0.17 -9.29
N PHE A 32 4.45 0.44 -8.13
CA PHE A 32 5.70 0.71 -7.43
C PHE A 32 6.04 -0.38 -6.43
N ALA A 33 5.03 -0.85 -5.69
CA ALA A 33 5.18 -1.93 -4.73
C ALA A 33 3.83 -2.62 -4.49
N SER A 34 3.87 -3.93 -4.25
CA SER A 34 2.81 -4.62 -3.51
C SER A 34 3.22 -4.66 -2.05
N VAL A 35 2.30 -4.33 -1.15
CA VAL A 35 2.50 -4.56 0.29
C VAL A 35 1.59 -5.69 0.70
N ASP A 36 2.18 -6.86 0.95
CA ASP A 36 1.43 -8.06 1.30
C ASP A 36 1.58 -8.36 2.79
N CYS A 37 0.48 -8.60 3.48
CA CYS A 37 0.47 -9.04 4.87
C CYS A 37 1.08 -10.44 4.96
N ALA A 38 2.04 -10.63 5.88
CA ALA A 38 2.69 -11.91 6.09
C ALA A 38 1.77 -13.03 6.60
N HIS A 39 0.54 -12.71 7.03
CA HIS A 39 -0.41 -13.67 7.59
C HIS A 39 -1.57 -13.97 6.62
N CYS A 40 -2.25 -12.96 6.09
CA CYS A 40 -3.37 -13.16 5.18
C CYS A 40 -3.02 -13.01 3.69
N GLY A 41 -1.85 -12.46 3.36
CA GLY A 41 -1.46 -12.17 1.97
C GLY A 41 -2.13 -10.94 1.36
N ASP A 42 -3.13 -10.35 2.01
CA ASP A 42 -3.78 -9.12 1.54
C ASP A 42 -2.91 -7.89 1.79
N GLY A 43 -3.15 -6.86 0.99
CA GLY A 43 -2.73 -5.50 1.30
C GLY A 43 -2.81 -4.57 0.10
N PRO A 44 -2.37 -3.31 0.27
CA PRO A 44 -2.54 -2.31 -0.75
C PRO A 44 -1.51 -2.43 -1.87
N LEU A 45 -1.96 -2.13 -3.09
CA LEU A 45 -1.06 -1.84 -4.20
C LEU A 45 -0.63 -0.38 -4.14
N VAL A 46 0.66 -0.13 -4.29
CA VAL A 46 1.25 1.22 -4.26
C VAL A 46 1.62 1.63 -5.68
N VAL A 47 1.20 2.84 -6.09
CA VAL A 47 1.50 3.39 -7.42
C VAL A 47 2.16 4.76 -7.30
N LEU A 48 3.11 5.02 -8.21
CA LEU A 48 3.69 6.34 -8.41
C LEU A 48 3.00 7.02 -9.59
N LYS A 49 2.51 8.24 -9.40
CA LYS A 49 2.00 9.08 -10.50
C LYS A 49 3.11 9.77 -11.31
N SER A 50 4.35 9.65 -10.87
CA SER A 50 5.54 10.18 -11.53
C SER A 50 6.44 9.01 -11.94
N PRO A 51 7.07 9.05 -13.13
CA PRO A 51 8.04 8.03 -13.53
C PRO A 51 9.31 8.06 -12.66
N VAL A 52 9.56 9.19 -12.01
CA VAL A 52 10.64 9.36 -11.03
C VAL A 52 10.06 9.12 -9.64
N GLU A 53 10.68 8.22 -8.88
CA GLU A 53 10.38 8.04 -7.46
C GLU A 53 10.65 9.36 -6.73
N PRO A 54 9.66 9.95 -6.05
CA PRO A 54 9.91 11.12 -5.23
C PRO A 54 10.82 10.74 -4.06
N ALA A 55 11.81 11.57 -3.75
CA ALA A 55 12.69 11.35 -2.61
C ALA A 55 11.87 11.07 -1.34
N GLY A 56 12.14 9.93 -0.69
CA GLY A 56 11.43 9.50 0.51
C GLY A 56 10.11 8.77 0.27
N ALA A 57 9.80 8.29 -0.94
CA ALA A 57 8.59 7.49 -1.20
C ALA A 57 8.47 6.27 -0.27
N HIS A 58 9.58 5.56 -0.03
CA HIS A 58 9.64 4.48 0.95
C HIS A 58 9.31 4.91 2.37
N MET A 59 9.78 6.09 2.79
CA MET A 59 9.49 6.65 4.12
C MET A 59 8.02 7.04 4.22
N LEU A 60 7.45 7.67 3.19
CA LEU A 60 6.02 8.00 3.13
C LEU A 60 5.15 6.75 3.20
N LEU A 61 5.52 5.69 2.46
CA LEU A 61 4.83 4.41 2.50
C LEU A 61 4.90 3.78 3.90
N ARG A 62 6.09 3.71 4.50
CA ARG A 62 6.29 3.19 5.86
C ARG A 62 5.45 3.96 6.88
N THR A 63 5.51 5.29 6.86
CA THR A 63 4.72 6.14 7.77
C THR A 63 3.23 5.86 7.61
N ALA A 64 2.72 5.88 6.38
CA ALA A 64 1.30 5.64 6.14
C ALA A 64 0.86 4.22 6.56
N LEU A 65 1.68 3.19 6.34
CA LEU A 65 1.41 1.82 6.83
C LEU A 65 1.29 1.82 8.34
N THR A 66 2.28 2.36 9.05
CA THR A 66 2.25 2.42 10.51
C THR A 66 1.07 3.24 11.06
N THR A 67 0.72 4.37 10.44
CA THR A 67 -0.45 5.17 10.82
C THR A 67 -1.77 4.42 10.56
N SER A 68 -1.80 3.52 9.58
CA SER A 68 -2.96 2.68 9.28
C SER A 68 -3.01 1.41 10.14
N GLY A 69 -2.17 1.30 11.18
CA GLY A 69 -2.12 0.17 12.10
C GLY A 69 -1.33 -1.05 11.59
N TRP A 70 -0.66 -0.94 10.45
CA TRP A 70 0.26 -1.99 10.01
C TRP A 70 1.53 -1.99 10.86
N ASN A 71 2.06 -3.17 11.11
CA ASN A 71 3.29 -3.34 11.88
C ASN A 71 4.27 -4.26 11.17
N THR A 72 5.53 -4.25 11.57
CA THR A 72 6.55 -5.17 11.06
C THR A 72 6.86 -6.26 12.08
N THR A 73 6.89 -7.51 11.63
CA THR A 73 7.46 -8.63 12.38
C THR A 73 8.95 -8.40 12.69
N PRO A 74 9.54 -9.11 13.67
CA PRO A 74 10.99 -9.11 13.91
C PRO A 74 11.82 -9.49 12.68
N ALA A 75 11.24 -10.27 11.76
CA ALA A 75 11.86 -10.65 10.49
C ALA A 75 11.73 -9.56 9.39
N GLY A 76 11.18 -8.38 9.71
CA GLY A 76 11.03 -7.25 8.80
C GLY A 76 9.85 -7.35 7.82
N ARG A 77 8.96 -8.33 7.96
CA ARG A 77 7.75 -8.47 7.13
C ARG A 77 6.57 -7.69 7.68
N TRP A 78 5.75 -7.12 6.80
CA TRP A 78 4.55 -6.36 7.16
C TRP A 78 3.39 -7.26 7.62
N VAL A 79 2.63 -6.81 8.61
CA VAL A 79 1.40 -7.44 9.11
C VAL A 79 0.32 -6.36 9.17
N CYS A 80 -0.85 -6.64 8.61
CA CYS A 80 -1.96 -5.69 8.61
C CYS A 80 -2.57 -5.52 10.01
N ALA A 81 -3.30 -4.41 10.21
CA ALA A 81 -3.91 -4.09 11.49
C ALA A 81 -4.84 -5.21 11.99
N ASP A 82 -5.61 -5.84 11.10
CA ASP A 82 -6.53 -6.93 11.45
C ASP A 82 -5.80 -8.17 11.96
N CYS A 83 -4.75 -8.60 11.24
CA CYS A 83 -3.94 -9.76 11.67
C CYS A 83 -3.07 -9.45 12.89
N HIS A 84 -2.69 -8.19 13.09
CA HIS A 84 -1.94 -7.77 14.27
C HIS A 84 -2.83 -7.69 15.51
N ALA A 85 -4.08 -7.24 15.38
CA ALA A 85 -5.02 -7.17 16.50
C ALA A 85 -5.58 -8.55 16.91
N ALA A 86 -5.45 -9.56 16.06
CA ALA A 86 -5.90 -10.93 16.32
C ALA A 86 -4.86 -11.80 17.07
N GLY A 87 -3.63 -11.29 17.27
CA GLY A 87 -2.56 -11.97 18.01
C GLY A 87 -2.35 -11.38 19.39
#